data_AF-A0A511YUE2-F1
#
_entry.id   AF-A0A511YUE2-F1
#
_cell.length_a   1.000
_cell.length_b   1.000
_cell.length_c   1.000
_cell.angle_alpha   90.00
_cell.angle_beta   90.00
_cell.angle_gamma   90.00
#
_symmetry.space_group_name_H-M   'P 1'
#
loop_
_entity.id
_entity.type
_entity.pdbx_description
1 polymer ?
#
loop_
_entity_poly.entity_id
_entity_poly.type
_entity_poly.pdbx_seq_one_letter_code
_entity_poly.pdbx_strand_id
1 'polypeptide(L)' 'MQSVLDLAREAASGVGRPAVPLTSFLVGCAVGARGGGRAAFDEVAAQVTELARAWSPGGPA' A
#
# COMPACT_ATOMS: atom_id res chain seq x y z
N MET A 1 1.28 -12.82 6.38
CA MET A 1 -0.06 -12.24 6.63
C MET A 1 0.00 -10.95 7.43
N GLN A 2 0.83 -10.85 8.48
CA GLN A 2 0.93 -9.61 9.29
C GLN A 2 1.23 -8.37 8.44
N SER A 3 2.14 -8.47 7.47
CA SER A 3 2.50 -7.38 6.56
C SER A 3 1.34 -6.86 5.69
N VAL A 4 0.35 -7.70 5.37
CA VAL A 4 -0.87 -7.27 4.66
C VAL A 4 -1.78 -6.45 5.59
N LEU A 5 -1.91 -6.87 6.84
CA LEU A 5 -2.73 -6.16 7.83
C LEU A 5 -2.10 -4.83 8.22
N ASP A 6 -0.78 -4.78 8.30
CA ASP A 6 -0.04 -3.56 8.60
C ASP A 6 -0.22 -2.54 7.47
N LEU A 7 -0.07 -2.97 6.21
CA LEU A 7 -0.36 -2.15 5.04
C LEU A 7 -1.81 -1.63 5.02
N ALA A 8 -2.78 -2.51 5.30
CA ALA A 8 -4.19 -2.14 5.33
C ALA A 8 -4.49 -1.07 6.40
N ARG A 9 -3.85 -1.18 7.57
CA ARG A 9 -3.94 -0.19 8.65
C ARG A 9 -3.38 1.16 8.20
N GLU A 10 -2.18 1.19 7.61
CA GLU A 10 -1.58 2.45 7.16
C GLU A 10 -2.40 3.11 6.04
N ALA A 11 -2.95 2.33 5.10
CA ALA A 11 -3.83 2.86 4.07
C ALA A 11 -5.13 3.44 4.65
N ALA A 12 -5.76 2.74 5.61
CA ALA A 12 -6.98 3.20 6.27
C ALA A 12 -6.75 4.49 7.09
N SER A 13 -5.60 4.59 7.76
CA SER A 13 -5.26 5.70 8.65
C SER A 13 -4.69 6.92 7.91
N GLY A 14 -3.81 6.72 6.91
CA GLY A 14 -3.08 7.79 6.23
C GLY A 14 -3.83 8.40 5.03
N VAL A 15 -4.65 7.61 4.33
CA VAL A 15 -5.36 8.07 3.10
C VAL A 15 -6.85 8.27 3.36
N GLY A 16 -7.47 7.34 4.10
CA GLY A 16 -8.89 7.36 4.48
C GLY A 16 -9.57 6.00 4.31
N ARG A 17 -10.73 5.82 4.96
CA ARG A 17 -11.46 4.53 5.04
C ARG A 17 -11.73 3.78 3.71
N PRO A 18 -11.98 4.42 2.54
CA PRO A 18 -12.18 3.67 1.29
C PRO A 18 -10.88 3.22 0.60
N ALA A 19 -9.69 3.62 1.07
CA ALA A 19 -8.44 3.37 0.36
C ALA A 19 -8.02 1.90 0.38
N VAL A 20 -8.36 1.15 1.44
CA VAL A 20 -7.83 -0.21 1.68
C VAL A 20 -8.05 -1.17 0.50
N PRO A 21 -9.27 -1.33 -0.07
CA PRO A 21 -9.49 -2.30 -1.15
C PRO A 21 -8.73 -1.94 -2.42
N LEU A 22 -8.74 -0.67 -2.81
CA LEU A 22 -8.07 -0.21 -4.02
C LEU A 22 -6.54 -0.30 -3.89
N THR A 23 -5.99 0.14 -2.76
CA THR A 23 -4.55 0.02 -2.46
C THR A 23 -4.11 -1.44 -2.47
N SER A 24 -4.89 -2.34 -1.85
CA SER A 24 -4.55 -3.76 -1.81
C SER A 24 -4.59 -4.42 -3.20
N PHE A 25 -5.55 -4.03 -4.05
CA PHE A 25 -5.60 -4.49 -5.44
C PHE A 25 -4.38 -4.04 -6.25
N LEU A 26 -4.04 -2.75 -6.18
CA LEU A 26 -2.89 -2.19 -6.90
C LEU A 26 -1.55 -2.77 -6.41
N VAL A 27 -1.43 -3.04 -5.11
CA VAL A 27 -0.28 -3.77 -4.54
C VAL A 27 -0.19 -5.16 -5.14
N GLY A 28 -1.29 -5.90 -5.24
CA GLY A 28 -1.33 -7.21 -5.90
C GLY A 28 -0.86 -7.15 -7.36
N CYS A 29 -1.32 -6.15 -8.13
CA CYS A 29 -0.88 -5.92 -9.50
C CYS A 29 0.63 -5.63 -9.58
N ALA A 30 1.15 -4.76 -8.71
CA ALA A 30 2.57 -4.40 -8.68
C ALA A 30 3.47 -5.60 -8.28
N VAL A 31 3.01 -6.43 -7.34
CA VAL A 31 3.69 -7.67 -6.96
C VAL A 31 3.73 -8.64 -8.14
N GLY A 32 2.62 -8.84 -8.83
CA GLY A 32 2.57 -9.68 -10.04
C GLY A 32 3.51 -9.19 -11.14
N ALA A 33 3.58 -7.86 -11.36
CA ALA A 33 4.49 -7.25 -12.33
C ALA A 33 5.99 -7.45 -11.98
N ARG A 34 6.32 -7.70 -10.70
CA ARG A 34 7.69 -7.98 -10.22
C ARG A 34 8.02 -9.48 -10.14
N GLY A 35 7.23 -10.34 -10.78
CA GLY A 35 7.43 -11.80 -10.77
C GLY A 35 6.80 -12.51 -9.56
N GLY A 36 6.09 -11.77 -8.70
CA GLY A 36 5.34 -12.32 -7.58
C GLY A 36 6.18 -12.75 -6.39
N GLY A 37 5.55 -13.50 -5.49
CA GLY A 37 6.20 -14.04 -4.30
C GLY A 37 6.37 -13.04 -3.16
N ARG A 38 6.98 -13.53 -2.08
CA ARG A 38 7.04 -12.81 -0.80
C ARG A 38 7.98 -11.60 -0.83
N ALA A 39 9.14 -11.73 -1.47
CA ALA A 39 10.11 -10.64 -1.56
C ALA A 39 9.54 -9.42 -2.32
N ALA A 40 8.91 -9.67 -3.48
CA ALA A 40 8.23 -8.62 -4.23
C ALA A 40 7.10 -7.96 -3.42
N PHE A 41 6.34 -8.75 -2.65
CA PHE A 41 5.33 -8.20 -1.74
C PHE A 41 5.93 -7.29 -0.67
N ASP A 42 6.99 -7.73 0.01
CA ASP A 42 7.59 -6.95 1.09
C ASP A 42 8.16 -5.61 0.56
N GLU A 43 8.77 -5.60 -0.63
CA GLU A 43 9.22 -4.37 -1.30
C GLU A 43 8.08 -3.42 -1.70
N VAL A 44 7.02 -3.95 -2.35
CA VAL A 44 5.87 -3.13 -2.75
C VAL A 44 5.14 -2.59 -1.51
N ALA A 45 4.93 -3.42 -0.49
CA ALA A 45 4.25 -3.02 0.73
C ALA A 45 5.02 -1.92 1.48
N ALA A 46 6.36 -1.99 1.53
CA ALA A 46 7.18 -0.93 2.10
C ALA A 46 7.00 0.40 1.35
N GLN A 47 7.08 0.38 0.01
CA GLN A 47 6.90 1.58 -0.80
C GLN A 47 5.51 2.21 -0.62
N VAL A 48 4.46 1.40 -0.66
CA VAL A 48 3.09 1.88 -0.52
C VAL A 48 2.81 2.39 0.89
N THR A 49 3.43 1.79 1.91
CA THR A 49 3.34 2.28 3.30
C THR A 49 3.90 3.69 3.42
N GLU A 50 5.09 3.96 2.85
CA GLU A 50 5.68 5.29 2.86
C GLU A 50 4.80 6.32 2.12
N LEU A 51 4.24 5.94 0.97
CA LEU A 51 3.30 6.79 0.23
C LEU A 51 2.03 7.09 1.02
N ALA A 52 1.48 6.09 1.73
CA ALA A 52 0.30 6.26 2.58
C ALA A 52 0.59 7.17 3.78
N ARG A 53 1.79 7.09 4.37
CA ARG A 53 2.24 7.98 5.46
C ARG A 53 2.43 9.42 4.99
N ALA A 54 2.92 9.62 3.78
CA ALA A 54 3.17 10.94 3.19
C ALA A 54 1.92 11.58 2.54
N TRP A 55 0.77 10.89 2.56
CA TRP A 55 -0.43 11.35 1.88
C TRP A 55 -0.98 12.64 2.51
N SER A 56 -1.13 13.68 1.69
CA SER A 56 -1.83 14.92 2.03
C SER A 56 -3.01 15.10 1.08
N PRO A 57 -4.26 15.21 1.57
CA PRO A 57 -5.45 15.33 0.73
C PRO A 57 -5.51 16.62 -0.10
N GLY A 58 -4.70 17.63 0.23
CA GLY A 58 -4.33 18.69 -0.69
C GLY A 58 -2.98 18.35 -1.30
N GLY A 59 -2.91 18.13 -2.61
CA GLY A 59 -1.64 17.98 -3.33
C GLY A 59 -0.70 19.18 -3.14
N PRO A 60 0.53 19.17 -3.70
CA PRO A 60 1.48 20.26 -3.50
C PRO A 60 0.84 21.61 -3.86
N ALA A 61 1.02 22.60 -2.98
CA ALA A 61 0.69 24.00 -3.25
C ALA A 61 1.56 24.55 -4.39
#